data_AF-A0A7S2B4S8-F1
#
_entry.id   AF-A0A7S2B4S8-F1
#
_cell.length_a   1.000
_cell.length_b   1.000
_cell.length_c   1.000
_cell.angle_alpha   90.00
_cell.angle_beta   90.00
_cell.angle_gamma   90.00
#
_symmetry.space_group_name_H-M   'P 1'
#
loop_
_entity.id
_entity.type
_entity.pdbx_description
1 polymer ?
#
loop_
_entity_poly.entity_id
_entity_poly.type
_entity_poly.pdbx_seq_one_letter_code
_entity_poly.pdbx_strand_id
1 'polypeptide(L)'
;SSSSSSSSSSSRAPKNDADTFYETTKGTMIQKLMCRWWYAIEWPSNEVAESSAPAGHDTLDGMPGVFICVKGDSIGEILDKRDPATCPSLKNLKKKNCNELKGLLLEALNKQREQLVEHEGEGTSIEKGIQKEITWASKVNVEKAEKEAKKHR
;
A
#
# COMPACT_ATOMS: atom_id res chain seq x y z
N SER A 1 38.82 28.19 37.21
CA SER A 1 38.21 26.92 36.81
C SER A 1 37.45 27.13 35.51
N SER A 2 38.02 26.66 34.40
CA SER A 2 37.46 26.84 33.06
C SER A 2 36.34 25.83 32.84
N SER A 3 35.14 26.30 32.54
CA SER A 3 33.98 25.43 32.26
C SER A 3 33.90 25.19 30.75
N SER A 4 34.24 23.97 30.34
CA SER A 4 34.17 23.51 28.95
C SER A 4 32.71 23.21 28.59
N SER A 5 32.13 23.98 27.68
CA SER A 5 30.83 23.69 27.07
C SER A 5 30.98 22.60 26.01
N SER A 6 30.46 21.40 26.28
CA SER A 6 30.39 20.30 25.32
C SER A 6 29.20 20.51 24.37
N SER A 7 29.49 20.85 23.13
CA SER A 7 28.53 20.82 22.02
C SER A 7 28.24 19.38 21.61
N SER A 8 27.07 18.86 21.99
CA SER A 8 26.59 17.55 21.53
C SER A 8 26.10 17.66 20.08
N SER A 9 26.95 17.28 19.13
CA SER A 9 26.54 17.02 17.75
C SER A 9 25.71 15.73 17.72
N SER A 10 24.40 15.86 17.55
CA SER A 10 23.52 14.72 17.33
C SER A 10 23.74 14.18 15.92
N SER A 11 24.59 13.15 15.78
CA SER A 11 24.76 12.42 14.53
C SER A 11 23.50 11.59 14.28
N ARG A 12 22.67 12.02 13.33
CA ARG A 12 21.51 11.26 12.88
C ARG A 12 22.01 9.98 12.19
N ALA A 13 21.52 8.83 12.62
CA ALA A 13 21.81 7.55 11.99
C ALA A 13 21.52 7.62 10.48
N PRO A 14 22.32 6.95 9.62
CA PRO A 14 22.07 6.95 8.18
C PRO A 14 20.67 6.39 7.91
N LYS A 15 19.84 7.16 7.21
CA LYS A 15 18.51 6.71 6.78
C LYS A 15 18.68 5.67 5.67
N ASN A 16 17.93 4.57 5.75
CA ASN A 16 17.95 3.56 4.69
C ASN A 16 17.28 4.10 3.42
N ASP A 17 17.67 3.57 2.24
CA ASP A 17 17.15 4.04 0.94
C ASP A 17 15.62 3.98 0.82
N ALA A 18 14.98 3.06 1.54
CA ALA A 18 13.52 2.97 1.61
C ALA A 18 12.91 4.19 2.31
N ASP A 19 13.52 4.65 3.41
CA ASP A 19 13.03 5.80 4.18
C ASP A 19 13.12 7.08 3.36
N THR A 20 14.22 7.26 2.61
CA THR A 20 14.39 8.43 1.74
C THR A 20 13.44 8.40 0.54
N PHE A 21 13.11 7.23 0.01
CA PHE A 21 12.12 7.11 -1.05
C PHE A 21 10.73 7.55 -0.60
N TYR A 22 10.34 7.23 0.64
CA TYR A 22 9.03 7.61 1.17
C TYR A 22 8.84 9.11 1.38
N GLU A 23 9.93 9.85 1.55
CA GLU A 23 9.92 11.32 1.60
C GLU A 23 9.60 11.95 0.23
N THR A 24 9.70 11.18 -0.87
CA THR A 24 9.33 11.66 -2.20
C THR A 24 7.82 11.72 -2.40
N THR A 25 7.39 12.56 -3.34
CA THR A 25 5.96 12.63 -3.71
C THR A 25 5.41 11.28 -4.18
N LYS A 26 6.20 10.52 -4.96
CA LYS A 26 5.83 9.16 -5.42
C LYS A 26 5.73 8.18 -4.25
N GLY A 27 6.70 8.21 -3.34
CA GLY A 27 6.70 7.39 -2.13
C GLY A 27 5.50 7.66 -1.24
N THR A 28 5.17 8.93 -1.02
CA THR A 28 3.96 9.34 -0.26
C THR A 28 2.68 8.84 -0.92
N MET A 29 2.55 8.93 -2.26
CA MET A 29 1.39 8.36 -2.97
C MET A 29 1.26 6.85 -2.74
N ILE A 30 2.38 6.12 -2.82
CA ILE A 30 2.39 4.66 -2.60
C ILE A 30 2.01 4.32 -1.17
N GLN A 31 2.56 5.00 -0.16
CA GLN A 31 2.20 4.76 1.25
C GLN A 31 0.70 4.96 1.49
N LYS A 32 0.16 6.07 1.00
CA LYS A 32 -1.26 6.37 1.14
C LYS A 32 -2.10 5.29 0.45
N LEU A 33 -1.75 4.91 -0.78
CA LEU A 33 -2.44 3.85 -1.52
C LEU A 33 -2.37 2.50 -0.80
N MET A 34 -1.21 2.11 -0.25
CA MET A 34 -1.05 0.82 0.45
C MET A 34 -1.95 0.66 1.68
N CYS A 35 -2.33 1.74 2.37
CA CYS A 35 -3.27 1.65 3.49
C CYS A 35 -4.73 1.39 3.07
N ARG A 36 -5.03 1.43 1.77
CA ARG A 36 -6.39 1.44 1.23
C ARG A 36 -6.45 0.84 -0.17
N TRP A 37 -5.53 -0.08 -0.48
CA TRP A 37 -5.34 -0.58 -1.84
C TRP A 37 -6.58 -1.34 -2.34
N TRP A 38 -7.27 -2.03 -1.44
CA TRP A 38 -8.43 -2.88 -1.75
C TRP A 38 -9.63 -2.12 -2.31
N TYR A 39 -9.63 -0.79 -2.20
CA TYR A 39 -10.65 0.04 -2.84
C TYR A 39 -10.41 0.21 -4.36
N ALA A 40 -9.17 0.14 -4.84
CA ALA A 40 -8.83 0.47 -6.23
C ALA A 40 -8.04 -0.62 -6.97
N ILE A 41 -7.56 -1.64 -6.27
CA ILE A 41 -6.79 -2.74 -6.86
C ILE A 41 -7.51 -4.04 -6.53
N GLU A 42 -7.93 -4.75 -7.56
CA GLU A 42 -8.39 -6.13 -7.45
C GLU A 42 -7.16 -7.03 -7.27
N TRP A 43 -7.02 -7.60 -6.07
CA TRP A 43 -6.03 -8.64 -5.80
C TRP A 43 -6.47 -9.49 -4.59
N PRO A 44 -6.50 -10.82 -4.70
CA PRO A 44 -6.25 -11.61 -5.93
C PRO A 44 -7.33 -11.36 -7.00
N SER A 45 -7.11 -11.85 -8.23
CA SER A 45 -8.15 -11.82 -9.26
C SER A 45 -9.36 -12.65 -8.82
N ASN A 46 -10.56 -12.28 -9.25
CA ASN A 46 -11.80 -12.99 -8.90
C ASN A 46 -11.72 -14.49 -9.24
N GLU A 47 -11.10 -14.85 -10.37
CA GLU A 47 -10.88 -16.25 -10.77
C GLU A 47 -10.11 -17.05 -9.72
N VAL A 48 -9.11 -16.44 -9.09
CA VAL A 48 -8.32 -17.07 -8.03
C VAL A 48 -9.05 -17.01 -6.69
N ALA A 49 -9.71 -15.89 -6.40
CA ALA A 49 -10.46 -15.69 -5.17
C ALA A 49 -11.62 -16.69 -5.01
N GLU A 50 -12.31 -16.99 -6.10
CA GLU A 50 -13.48 -17.89 -6.16
C GLU A 50 -13.10 -19.36 -6.42
N SER A 51 -11.80 -19.64 -6.57
CA SER A 51 -11.34 -21.00 -6.87
C SER A 51 -11.55 -21.95 -5.68
N SER A 52 -12.07 -23.14 -5.98
CA SER A 52 -12.25 -24.20 -4.99
C SER A 52 -10.91 -24.79 -4.54
N ALA A 53 -10.87 -25.27 -3.29
CA ALA A 53 -9.70 -25.96 -2.76
C ALA A 53 -9.30 -27.18 -3.63
N PRO A 54 -8.01 -27.31 -4.01
CA PRO A 54 -7.52 -28.51 -4.66
C PRO A 54 -7.67 -29.75 -3.79
N ALA A 55 -7.62 -30.93 -4.40
CA ALA A 55 -7.66 -32.18 -3.66
C ALA A 55 -6.58 -32.24 -2.56
N GLY A 56 -6.99 -32.68 -1.36
CA GLY A 56 -6.10 -32.76 -0.20
C GLY A 56 -5.80 -31.43 0.50
N HIS A 57 -6.36 -30.32 0.01
CA HIS A 57 -6.21 -29.00 0.61
C HIS A 57 -7.54 -28.48 1.13
N ASP A 58 -7.47 -27.51 2.03
CA ASP A 58 -8.61 -26.74 2.53
C ASP A 58 -8.38 -25.24 2.32
N THR A 59 -9.47 -24.47 2.29
CA THR A 59 -9.42 -23.00 2.17
C THR A 59 -8.95 -22.37 3.48
N LEU A 60 -8.18 -21.29 3.38
CA LEU A 60 -7.80 -20.49 4.54
C LEU A 60 -8.72 -19.26 4.65
N ASP A 61 -9.46 -19.18 5.77
CA ASP A 61 -10.43 -18.10 5.96
C ASP A 61 -9.75 -16.72 5.95
N GLY A 62 -10.40 -15.75 5.29
CA GLY A 62 -9.85 -14.42 5.06
C GLY A 62 -8.65 -14.35 4.10
N MET A 63 -8.21 -15.47 3.50
CA MET A 63 -7.10 -15.49 2.54
C MET A 63 -7.49 -16.16 1.21
N PRO A 64 -8.35 -15.51 0.38
CA PRO A 64 -8.79 -16.07 -0.90
C PRO A 64 -7.60 -16.47 -1.79
N GLY A 65 -7.68 -17.63 -2.43
CA GLY A 65 -6.61 -18.17 -3.27
C GLY A 65 -5.42 -18.78 -2.51
N VAL A 66 -5.48 -18.84 -1.18
CA VAL A 66 -4.49 -19.53 -0.33
C VAL A 66 -5.13 -20.76 0.29
N PHE A 67 -4.41 -21.88 0.21
CA PHE A 67 -4.87 -23.17 0.69
C PHE A 67 -3.85 -23.81 1.63
N ILE A 68 -4.33 -24.63 2.56
CA ILE A 68 -3.49 -25.42 3.46
C ILE A 68 -3.68 -26.90 3.18
N CYS A 69 -2.59 -27.65 3.08
CA CYS A 69 -2.65 -29.10 2.92
C CYS A 69 -3.15 -29.76 4.22
N VAL A 70 -4.16 -30.62 4.10
CA VAL A 70 -4.82 -31.31 5.25
C VAL A 70 -4.80 -32.83 5.13
N LYS A 71 -4.10 -33.39 4.13
CA LYS A 71 -3.96 -34.83 3.91
C LYS A 71 -2.55 -35.22 3.48
N GLY A 72 -2.08 -36.39 3.90
CA GLY A 72 -0.80 -36.97 3.48
C GLY A 72 0.40 -36.45 4.30
N ASP A 73 1.59 -36.56 3.73
CA ASP A 73 2.86 -36.25 4.43
C ASP A 73 3.16 -34.75 4.50
N SER A 74 2.51 -33.95 3.64
CA SER A 74 2.69 -32.49 3.54
C SER A 74 1.66 -31.68 4.32
N ILE A 75 1.02 -32.26 5.35
CA ILE A 75 0.03 -31.54 6.17
C ILE A 75 0.64 -30.26 6.74
N GLY A 76 -0.07 -29.15 6.58
CA GLY A 76 0.34 -27.82 7.02
C GLY A 76 1.10 -27.00 5.97
N GLU A 77 1.48 -27.58 4.82
CA GLU A 77 2.07 -26.81 3.72
C GLU A 77 1.05 -25.83 3.12
N ILE A 78 1.53 -24.62 2.77
CA ILE A 78 0.72 -23.55 2.18
C ILE A 78 0.88 -23.55 0.67
N LEU A 79 -0.25 -23.61 -0.03
CA LEU A 79 -0.34 -23.40 -1.47
C LEU A 79 -0.96 -22.02 -1.73
N ASP A 80 -0.13 -21.05 -2.09
CA ASP A 80 -0.57 -19.71 -2.50
C ASP A 80 -0.67 -19.65 -4.03
N LYS A 81 -1.89 -19.55 -4.55
CA LYS A 81 -2.14 -19.44 -6.00
C LYS A 81 -2.25 -18.00 -6.49
N ARG A 82 -2.15 -17.02 -5.59
CA ARG A 82 -2.26 -15.61 -5.96
C ARG A 82 -1.02 -15.19 -6.74
N ASP A 83 -1.20 -14.30 -7.72
CA ASP A 83 -0.08 -13.84 -8.52
C ASP A 83 0.78 -12.81 -7.74
N PRO A 84 2.05 -13.11 -7.44
CA PRO A 84 2.94 -12.19 -6.73
C PRO A 84 3.38 -10.99 -7.59
N ALA A 85 3.23 -11.05 -8.92
CA ALA A 85 3.59 -9.94 -9.81
C ALA A 85 2.58 -8.80 -9.78
N THR A 86 1.31 -9.10 -9.49
CA THR A 86 0.20 -8.14 -9.39
C THR A 86 -0.11 -7.73 -7.96
N CYS A 87 0.49 -8.37 -6.95
CA CYS A 87 0.20 -8.07 -5.55
C CYS A 87 0.50 -6.59 -5.21
N PRO A 88 -0.33 -5.95 -4.36
CA PRO A 88 -0.22 -4.53 -3.98
C PRO A 88 0.93 -4.29 -2.99
N SER A 89 2.16 -4.56 -3.44
CA SER A 89 3.39 -4.37 -2.69
C SER A 89 4.15 -3.12 -3.14
N LEU A 90 5.00 -2.56 -2.28
CA LEU A 90 5.92 -1.46 -2.64
C LEU A 90 6.71 -1.80 -3.91
N LYS A 91 7.22 -3.03 -4.01
CA LYS A 91 8.00 -3.51 -5.16
C LYS A 91 7.22 -3.40 -6.47
N ASN A 92 5.93 -3.72 -6.47
CA ASN A 92 5.10 -3.68 -7.67
C ASN A 92 4.57 -2.25 -7.93
N LEU A 93 4.13 -1.54 -6.90
CA LEU A 93 3.65 -0.16 -7.03
C LEU A 93 4.74 0.83 -7.45
N LYS A 94 6.00 0.63 -7.05
CA LYS A 94 7.14 1.46 -7.48
C LYS A 94 7.36 1.41 -9.01
N LYS A 95 6.94 0.32 -9.68
CA LYS A 95 7.04 0.14 -11.13
C LYS A 95 5.99 0.93 -11.91
N LYS A 96 4.83 1.21 -11.29
CA LYS A 96 3.77 2.03 -11.90
C LYS A 96 4.25 3.48 -12.07
N ASN A 97 3.72 4.17 -13.08
CA ASN A 97 4.04 5.59 -13.28
C ASN A 97 3.20 6.47 -12.31
N CYS A 98 3.67 7.68 -12.02
CA CYS A 98 2.98 8.58 -11.08
C CYS A 98 1.55 8.96 -11.50
N ASN A 99 1.23 8.94 -12.79
CA ASN A 99 -0.13 9.23 -13.25
C ASN A 99 -1.08 8.08 -12.89
N GLU A 100 -0.65 6.84 -13.13
CA GLU A 100 -1.37 5.63 -12.73
C GLU A 100 -1.53 5.56 -11.20
N LEU A 101 -0.47 5.83 -10.44
CA LEU A 101 -0.53 5.86 -8.98
C LEU A 101 -1.48 6.93 -8.45
N LYS A 102 -1.49 8.12 -9.07
CA LYS A 102 -2.42 9.20 -8.74
C LYS A 102 -3.87 8.78 -9.00
N GLY A 103 -4.13 8.14 -10.13
CA GLY A 103 -5.45 7.59 -10.48
C GLY A 103 -5.94 6.58 -9.44
N LEU A 104 -5.14 5.55 -9.16
CA LEU A 104 -5.45 4.53 -8.15
C LEU A 104 -5.68 5.12 -6.76
N LEU A 105 -4.85 6.08 -6.34
CA LEU A 105 -5.00 6.72 -5.04
C LEU A 105 -6.29 7.54 -4.95
N LEU A 106 -6.64 8.29 -6.00
CA LEU A 106 -7.88 9.07 -6.03
C LEU A 106 -9.10 8.16 -6.03
N GLU A 107 -9.09 7.08 -6.81
CA GLU A 107 -10.15 6.07 -6.79
C GLU A 107 -10.32 5.47 -5.40
N ALA A 108 -9.21 5.04 -4.78
CA ALA A 108 -9.25 4.42 -3.47
C ALA A 108 -9.79 5.37 -2.38
N LEU A 109 -9.36 6.63 -2.41
CA LEU A 109 -9.83 7.65 -1.48
C LEU A 109 -11.32 7.98 -1.67
N ASN A 110 -11.80 8.09 -2.91
CA ASN A 110 -13.21 8.37 -3.17
C ASN A 110 -14.11 7.23 -2.69
N LYS A 111 -13.78 5.97 -3.03
CA LYS A 111 -14.53 4.80 -2.57
C LYS A 111 -14.50 4.63 -1.05
N GLN A 112 -13.35 4.90 -0.41
CA GLN A 112 -13.24 4.91 1.05
C GLN A 112 -14.16 5.98 1.66
N ARG A 113 -14.22 7.17 1.07
CA ARG A 113 -15.13 8.24 1.52
C ARG A 113 -16.59 7.85 1.34
N GLU A 114 -16.94 7.27 0.19
CA GLU A 114 -18.31 6.83 -0.12
C GLU A 114 -18.80 5.80 0.90
N GLN A 115 -18.02 4.74 1.18
CA GLN A 115 -18.38 3.75 2.18
C GLN A 115 -18.46 4.33 3.59
N LEU A 116 -17.58 5.27 3.94
CA LEU A 116 -17.64 5.94 5.24
C LEU A 116 -18.92 6.76 5.38
N VAL A 117 -19.29 7.52 4.35
CA VAL A 117 -20.54 8.31 4.35
C VAL A 117 -21.77 7.40 4.39
N GLU A 118 -21.74 6.28 3.68
CA GLU A 118 -22.82 5.29 3.71
C GLU A 118 -23.06 4.72 5.11
N HIS A 119 -21.99 4.45 5.87
CA HIS A 119 -22.08 3.80 7.17
C HIS A 119 -22.18 4.76 8.37
N GLU A 120 -21.54 5.94 8.30
CA GLU A 120 -21.44 6.89 9.42
C GLU A 120 -22.12 8.24 9.16
N GLY A 121 -22.53 8.52 7.91
CA GLY A 121 -23.05 9.82 7.49
C GLY A 121 -21.96 10.86 7.18
N GLU A 122 -22.41 12.04 6.77
CA GLU A 122 -21.53 13.16 6.40
C GLU A 122 -21.04 13.97 7.60
N GLY A 123 -19.92 14.67 7.42
CA GLY A 123 -19.37 15.66 8.34
C GLY A 123 -18.41 15.11 9.40
N THR A 124 -18.11 13.81 9.38
CA THR A 124 -17.23 13.17 10.37
C THR A 124 -15.80 13.70 10.26
N SER A 125 -15.04 13.64 11.37
CA SER A 125 -13.63 14.05 11.37
C SER A 125 -12.78 13.22 10.41
N ILE A 126 -13.12 11.94 10.24
CA ILE A 126 -12.43 11.01 9.34
C ILE A 126 -12.72 11.38 7.88
N GLU A 127 -13.98 11.65 7.53
CA GLU A 127 -14.38 12.06 6.18
C GLU A 127 -13.65 13.35 5.76
N LYS A 128 -13.59 14.34 6.64
CA LYS A 128 -12.83 15.58 6.41
C LYS A 128 -11.34 15.31 6.23
N GLY A 129 -10.79 14.32 6.93
CA GLY A 129 -9.43 13.84 6.74
C GLY A 129 -9.21 13.29 5.33
N ILE A 130 -10.08 12.38 4.88
CA ILE A 130 -10.04 11.79 3.54
C ILE A 130 -10.18 12.88 2.47
N GLN A 131 -11.06 13.87 2.67
CA GLN A 131 -11.25 14.98 1.74
C GLN A 131 -9.99 15.84 1.57
N LYS A 132 -9.22 16.06 2.65
CA LYS A 132 -7.91 16.71 2.57
C LYS A 132 -6.92 15.89 1.76
N GLU A 133 -6.91 14.57 1.92
CA GLU A 133 -6.07 13.67 1.13
C GLU A 133 -6.44 13.68 -0.36
N ILE A 134 -7.74 13.67 -0.70
CA ILE A 134 -8.23 13.80 -2.08
C ILE A 134 -7.77 15.13 -2.68
N THR A 135 -7.92 16.23 -1.93
CA THR A 135 -7.51 17.56 -2.37
C THR A 135 -6.00 17.61 -2.63
N TRP A 136 -5.19 17.03 -1.74
CA TRP A 136 -3.75 16.91 -1.94
C TRP A 136 -3.42 16.07 -3.19
N ALA A 137 -3.99 14.87 -3.31
CA ALA A 137 -3.71 13.94 -4.41
C ALA A 137 -4.08 14.56 -5.76
N SER A 138 -5.21 15.27 -5.85
CA SER A 138 -5.65 15.96 -7.07
C SER A 138 -4.64 17.00 -7.57
N LYS A 139 -3.93 17.67 -6.64
CA LYS A 139 -2.95 18.72 -6.92
C LYS A 139 -1.53 18.21 -7.17
N VAL A 140 -1.28 16.91 -7.00
CA VAL A 140 0.04 16.33 -7.26
C VAL A 140 0.45 16.58 -8.72
N ASN A 141 1.64 17.15 -8.90
CA ASN A 141 2.32 17.27 -10.19
C ASN A 141 3.09 15.97 -10.48
N VAL A 142 2.54 15.15 -11.38
CA VAL A 142 3.04 13.80 -11.68
C VAL A 142 4.43 13.82 -12.34
N GLU A 143 4.73 14.83 -13.16
CA GLU A 143 6.03 14.93 -13.84
C GLU A 143 7.15 15.24 -12.85
N LYS A 144 6.90 16.16 -11.91
CA LYS A 144 7.84 16.49 -10.84
C LYS A 144 8.06 15.27 -9.94
N ALA A 145 7.00 14.56 -9.58
CA ALA A 145 7.06 13.36 -8.75
C ALA A 145 7.88 12.23 -9.42
N GLU A 146 7.72 12.03 -10.74
CA GLU A 146 8.55 11.08 -11.50
C GLU A 146 10.03 11.48 -11.50
N LYS A 147 10.34 12.76 -11.76
CA LYS A 147 11.73 13.26 -11.77
C LYS A 147 12.40 13.09 -10.40
N GLU A 148 11.67 13.34 -9.33
CA GLU A 148 12.12 13.15 -7.95
C GLU A 148 12.41 11.66 -7.68
N ALA A 149 11.45 10.79 -7.98
CA ALA A 149 11.56 9.35 -7.72
C ALA A 149 12.72 8.68 -8.48
N LYS A 150 13.04 9.15 -9.69
CA LYS A 150 14.17 8.62 -10.49
C LYS A 150 15.53 8.80 -9.81
N LYS A 151 15.66 9.73 -8.85
CA LYS A 151 16.89 9.93 -8.07
C LYS A 151 17.11 8.85 -6.99
N HIS A 152 16.07 8.06 -6.69
CA HIS A 152 16.05 6.98 -5.69
C HIS A 152 15.84 5.62 -6.35
N ARG A 153 16.37 5.45 -7.57
CA ARG A 153 16.21 4.25 -8.39
C ARG A 153 17.43 3.36 -8.29
#